data_AF-T0F6K9-F1
#
_entry.id   AF-T0F6K9-F1
#
_cell.length_a   1.000
_cell.length_b   1.000
_cell.length_c   1.000
_cell.angle_alpha   90.00
_cell.angle_beta   90.00
_cell.angle_gamma   90.00
#
_symmetry.space_group_name_H-M   'P 1'
#
loop_
_entity.id
_entity.type
_entity.pdbx_description
1 polymer ?
#
loop_
_entity_poly.entity_id
_entity_poly.type
_entity_poly.pdbx_seq_one_letter_code
_entity_poly.pdbx_strand_id
1 'polypeptide(L)'
;MLSVSLLLFFHCGSNVRSRMLELKKNGKFLELSILCAEHTEQEYEDICNEAWKETSLTIDGILSQKADLPFLRISVDEKTRKQVEELLAKNPQLREKYLPLWKKFIQE
;
A
#
# COMPACT_ATOMS: atom_id res chain seq x y z
N MET A 1 35.74 32.59 -12.93
CA MET A 1 35.30 31.78 -11.77
C MET A 1 33.93 31.23 -12.11
N LEU A 2 33.85 30.01 -12.66
CA LEU A 2 32.58 29.37 -13.02
C LEU A 2 32.08 28.54 -11.83
N SER A 3 30.84 28.79 -11.45
CA SER A 3 30.06 28.15 -10.41
C SER A 3 29.87 26.64 -10.65
N VAL A 4 30.62 25.82 -9.92
CA VAL A 4 30.42 24.36 -9.83
C VAL A 4 29.53 24.10 -8.62
N SER A 5 28.23 24.35 -8.75
CA SER A 5 27.27 24.14 -7.66
C SER A 5 25.90 23.75 -8.22
N LEU A 6 25.76 22.61 -8.92
CA LEU A 6 24.44 22.02 -9.16
C LEU A 6 24.42 20.59 -9.76
N LEU A 7 25.12 19.59 -9.18
CA LEU A 7 25.00 18.20 -9.70
C LEU A 7 24.82 17.10 -8.64
N LEU A 8 24.41 17.42 -7.41
CA LEU A 8 24.23 16.42 -6.34
C LEU A 8 22.77 16.03 -6.03
N PHE A 9 21.78 16.41 -6.86
CA PHE A 9 20.36 16.14 -6.57
C PHE A 9 19.73 14.91 -7.24
N PHE A 10 20.41 14.18 -8.14
CA PHE A 10 19.72 13.19 -9.00
C PHE A 10 19.91 11.69 -8.65
N HIS A 11 20.51 11.34 -7.51
CA HIS A 11 20.79 9.92 -7.20
C HIS A 11 19.84 9.23 -6.21
N CYS A 12 18.80 9.89 -5.69
CA CYS A 12 17.91 9.28 -4.69
C CYS A 12 16.76 8.42 -5.29
N GLY A 13 16.31 8.71 -6.53
CA GLY A 13 15.11 8.08 -7.09
C GLY A 13 15.29 6.71 -7.75
N SER A 14 16.50 6.33 -8.21
CA SER A 14 16.66 5.09 -8.99
C SER A 14 16.46 3.83 -8.15
N ASN A 15 16.75 3.88 -6.84
CA ASN A 15 16.58 2.75 -5.93
C ASN A 15 15.10 2.49 -5.59
N VAL A 16 14.33 3.55 -5.30
CA VAL A 16 12.91 3.46 -4.96
C VAL A 16 12.11 2.92 -6.15
N ARG A 17 12.30 3.50 -7.34
CA ARG A 17 11.60 3.04 -8.55
C ARG A 17 11.90 1.57 -8.87
N SER A 18 13.16 1.17 -8.76
CA SER A 18 13.57 -0.22 -9.00
C SER A 18 12.89 -1.17 -8.02
N ARG A 19 12.84 -0.79 -6.73
CA ARG A 19 12.14 -1.56 -5.70
C ARG A 19 10.64 -1.64 -5.97
N MET A 20 10.00 -0.54 -6.35
CA MET A 20 8.58 -0.51 -6.69
C MET A 20 8.25 -1.47 -7.84
N LEU A 21 9.06 -1.44 -8.91
CA LEU A 21 8.91 -2.34 -10.06
C LEU A 21 9.14 -3.81 -9.68
N GLU A 22 10.10 -4.09 -8.79
CA GLU A 22 10.33 -5.44 -8.26
C GLU A 22 9.12 -5.95 -7.47
N LEU A 23 8.56 -5.12 -6.57
CA LEU A 23 7.37 -5.46 -5.79
C LEU A 23 6.15 -5.71 -6.68
N LYS A 24 5.95 -4.84 -7.68
CA LYS A 24 4.90 -4.98 -8.69
C LYS A 24 5.03 -6.30 -9.44
N LYS A 25 6.24 -6.60 -9.96
CA LYS A 25 6.52 -7.85 -10.69
C LYS A 25 6.23 -9.10 -9.85
N ASN A 26 6.49 -9.02 -8.55
CA ASN A 26 6.27 -10.11 -7.61
C ASN A 26 4.84 -10.17 -7.04
N GLY A 27 3.92 -9.31 -7.50
CA GLY A 27 2.54 -9.25 -6.99
C GLY A 27 2.42 -8.81 -5.53
N LYS A 28 3.46 -8.17 -4.97
CA LYS A 28 3.50 -7.74 -3.56
C LYS A 28 2.80 -6.39 -3.38
N PHE A 29 1.54 -6.30 -3.80
CA PHE A 29 0.81 -5.04 -3.91
C PHE A 29 0.55 -4.34 -2.57
N LEU A 30 0.41 -5.09 -1.46
CA LEU A 30 0.32 -4.50 -0.11
C LEU A 30 1.62 -3.77 0.27
N GLU A 31 2.77 -4.43 0.11
CA GLU A 31 4.09 -3.85 0.39
C GLU A 31 4.37 -2.66 -0.54
N LEU A 32 4.00 -2.78 -1.82
CA LEU A 32 4.10 -1.70 -2.79
C LEU A 32 3.20 -0.51 -2.42
N SER A 33 1.98 -0.75 -1.96
CA SER A 33 1.04 0.32 -1.57
C SER A 33 1.52 1.08 -0.34
N ILE A 34 2.18 0.39 0.60
CA ILE A 34 2.84 1.03 1.75
C ILE A 34 3.96 1.94 1.26
N LEU A 35 4.84 1.44 0.39
CA LEU A 35 5.92 2.23 -0.19
C LEU A 35 5.39 3.44 -0.98
N CYS A 36 4.31 3.27 -1.73
CA CYS A 36 3.61 4.36 -2.42
C CYS A 36 2.95 5.39 -1.49
N ALA A 37 2.60 5.01 -0.27
CA ALA A 37 2.09 5.97 0.72
C ALA A 37 3.22 6.85 1.30
N GLU A 38 4.47 6.40 1.21
CA GLU A 38 5.67 7.14 1.64
C GLU A 38 6.28 7.99 0.51
N HIS A 39 6.04 7.59 -0.73
CA HIS A 39 6.60 8.17 -1.95
C HIS A 39 5.49 8.62 -2.89
N THR A 40 5.07 9.88 -2.74
CA THR A 40 3.93 10.48 -3.45
C THR A 40 4.34 11.28 -4.70
N GLU A 41 5.57 11.11 -5.16
CA GLU A 41 6.10 11.79 -6.34
C GLU A 41 5.32 11.38 -7.60
N GLN A 42 5.03 12.36 -8.46
CA GLN A 42 4.24 12.15 -9.68
C GLN A 42 4.84 11.10 -10.63
N GLU A 43 6.15 10.91 -10.61
CA GLU A 43 6.82 9.89 -11.43
C GLU A 43 6.44 8.44 -11.07
N TYR A 44 5.85 8.21 -9.89
CA TYR A 44 5.39 6.90 -9.42
C TYR A 44 3.88 6.71 -9.55
N GLU A 45 3.14 7.71 -10.01
CA GLU A 45 1.67 7.76 -10.01
C GLU A 45 1.05 6.50 -10.65
N ASP A 46 1.48 6.12 -11.84
CA ASP A 46 0.94 4.94 -12.54
C ASP A 46 1.17 3.63 -11.76
N ILE A 47 2.37 3.48 -11.17
CA ILE A 47 2.71 2.28 -10.39
C ILE A 47 1.88 2.23 -9.10
N CYS A 48 1.72 3.38 -8.45
CA CYS A 48 1.00 3.49 -7.19
C CYS A 48 -0.52 3.37 -7.36
N ASN A 49 -1.08 3.91 -8.43
CA ASN A 49 -2.49 3.75 -8.76
C ASN A 49 -2.84 2.27 -8.98
N GLU A 50 -2.00 1.54 -9.70
CA GLU A 50 -2.18 0.09 -9.86
C GLU A 50 -2.05 -0.64 -8.50
N ALA A 51 -1.05 -0.31 -7.70
CA ALA A 51 -0.86 -0.92 -6.39
C ALA A 51 -2.05 -0.72 -5.46
N TRP A 52 -2.61 0.49 -5.41
CA TRP A 52 -3.78 0.80 -4.60
C TRP A 52 -5.04 0.10 -5.11
N LYS A 53 -5.19 -0.06 -6.44
CA LYS A 53 -6.29 -0.81 -7.05
C LYS A 53 -6.23 -2.28 -6.63
N GLU A 54 -5.09 -2.94 -6.83
CA GLU A 54 -4.92 -4.36 -6.49
C GLU A 54 -5.04 -4.61 -4.98
N THR A 55 -4.54 -3.67 -4.18
CA THR A 55 -4.69 -3.74 -2.72
C THR A 55 -6.14 -3.55 -2.28
N SER A 56 -6.88 -2.65 -2.94
CA SER A 56 -8.32 -2.48 -2.68
C SER A 56 -9.08 -3.78 -2.96
N LEU A 57 -8.80 -4.45 -4.08
CA LEU A 57 -9.39 -5.76 -4.41
C LEU A 57 -9.06 -6.82 -3.35
N THR A 58 -7.83 -6.81 -2.83
CA THR A 58 -7.40 -7.72 -1.76
C THR A 58 -8.20 -7.46 -0.48
N ILE A 59 -8.31 -6.21 -0.04
CA ILE A 59 -9.04 -5.86 1.19
C ILE A 59 -10.55 -6.13 1.01
N ASP A 60 -11.12 -5.80 -0.15
CA ASP A 60 -12.52 -6.09 -0.48
C ASP A 60 -12.80 -7.60 -0.39
N GLY A 61 -11.90 -8.44 -0.94
CA GLY A 61 -12.02 -9.90 -0.89
C GLY A 61 -11.88 -10.49 0.51
N ILE A 62 -11.07 -9.88 1.39
CA ILE A 62 -11.03 -10.25 2.81
C ILE A 62 -12.38 -9.92 3.45
N LEU A 63 -12.85 -8.68 3.30
CA LEU A 63 -14.06 -8.20 3.95
C LEU A 63 -15.32 -8.88 3.42
N SER A 64 -15.33 -9.37 2.17
CA SER A 64 -16.48 -10.08 1.59
C SER A 64 -16.75 -11.44 2.24
N GLN A 65 -15.75 -12.07 2.88
CA GLN A 65 -15.95 -13.31 3.65
C GLN A 65 -17.00 -13.13 4.77
N LYS A 66 -17.28 -11.88 5.16
CA LYS A 66 -18.33 -11.59 6.12
C LYS A 66 -19.73 -11.93 5.62
N ALA A 67 -19.97 -11.81 4.31
CA ALA A 67 -21.25 -12.16 3.70
C ALA A 67 -21.59 -13.64 3.96
N ASP A 68 -20.56 -14.49 4.04
CA ASP A 68 -20.72 -15.92 4.27
C ASP A 68 -20.89 -16.26 5.76
N LEU A 69 -20.35 -15.45 6.69
CA LEU A 69 -20.33 -15.74 8.14
C LEU A 69 -20.67 -14.50 9.00
N PRO A 70 -21.95 -14.07 9.04
CA PRO A 70 -22.38 -12.78 9.60
C PRO A 70 -22.19 -12.62 11.12
N PHE A 71 -21.82 -13.65 11.86
CA PHE A 71 -21.50 -13.58 13.30
C PHE A 71 -20.02 -13.74 13.64
N LEU A 72 -19.20 -14.30 12.74
CA LEU A 72 -17.79 -14.55 12.99
C LEU A 72 -16.93 -13.35 12.57
N ARG A 73 -15.89 -13.06 13.33
CA ARG A 73 -14.80 -12.19 12.88
C ARG A 73 -13.93 -12.97 11.90
N ILE A 74 -13.37 -12.27 10.92
CA ILE A 74 -12.48 -12.83 9.92
C ILE A 74 -11.09 -12.94 10.54
N SER A 75 -10.52 -14.15 10.50
CA SER A 75 -9.11 -14.37 10.83
C SER A 75 -8.28 -14.11 9.59
N VAL A 76 -7.27 -13.25 9.73
CA VAL A 76 -6.30 -12.92 8.68
C VAL A 76 -4.93 -13.27 9.24
N ASP A 77 -4.02 -13.77 8.39
CA ASP A 77 -2.66 -14.04 8.83
C ASP A 77 -1.99 -12.74 9.34
N GLU A 78 -1.11 -12.88 10.32
CA GLU A 78 -0.51 -11.75 11.04
C GLU A 78 0.22 -10.79 10.10
N LYS A 79 0.89 -11.31 9.07
CA LYS A 79 1.65 -10.50 8.12
C LYS A 79 0.70 -9.61 7.31
N THR A 80 -0.31 -10.19 6.68
CA THR A 80 -1.31 -9.45 5.91
C THR A 80 -2.01 -8.42 6.79
N ARG A 81 -2.39 -8.81 8.01
CA ARG A 81 -3.05 -7.89 8.95
C ARG A 81 -2.19 -6.66 9.24
N LYS A 82 -0.92 -6.86 9.63
CA LYS A 82 0.00 -5.76 9.91
C LYS A 82 0.21 -4.86 8.69
N GLN A 83 0.34 -5.45 7.50
CA GLN A 83 0.53 -4.67 6.27
C GLN A 83 -0.70 -3.82 5.94
N VAL A 84 -1.92 -4.35 6.11
CA VAL A 84 -3.13 -3.55 5.93
C VAL A 84 -3.19 -2.44 6.97
N GLU A 85 -2.97 -2.74 8.25
CA GLU A 85 -3.02 -1.73 9.31
C GLU A 85 -2.00 -0.61 9.11
N GLU A 86 -0.77 -0.95 8.71
CA GLU A 86 0.26 0.01 8.36
C GLU A 86 -0.15 0.87 7.16
N LEU A 87 -0.68 0.26 6.11
CA LEU A 87 -1.18 0.98 4.93
C LEU A 87 -2.31 1.95 5.32
N LEU A 88 -3.28 1.51 6.12
CA LEU A 88 -4.38 2.37 6.57
C LEU A 88 -3.88 3.49 7.49
N ALA A 89 -2.77 3.31 8.20
CA ALA A 89 -2.16 4.41 8.95
C ALA A 89 -1.58 5.49 8.01
N LYS A 90 -0.96 5.07 6.91
CA LYS A 90 -0.20 5.93 5.98
C LYS A 90 -1.00 6.50 4.80
N ASN A 91 -2.09 5.85 4.37
CA ASN A 91 -2.90 6.27 3.23
C ASN A 91 -4.30 6.74 3.68
N PRO A 92 -4.57 8.07 3.73
CA PRO A 92 -5.85 8.60 4.21
C PRO A 92 -7.07 8.14 3.42
N GLN A 93 -6.97 7.98 2.09
CA GLN A 93 -8.10 7.58 1.25
C GLN A 93 -8.52 6.14 1.55
N LEU A 94 -7.54 5.22 1.61
CA LEU A 94 -7.80 3.84 1.96
C LEU A 94 -8.25 3.72 3.42
N ARG A 95 -7.68 4.51 4.32
CA ARG A 95 -8.11 4.57 5.72
C ARG A 95 -9.59 4.87 5.87
N GLU A 96 -10.06 5.93 5.20
CA GLU A 96 -11.46 6.36 5.25
C GLU A 96 -12.40 5.26 4.76
N LYS A 97 -12.04 4.61 3.64
CA LYS A 97 -12.83 3.53 3.06
C LYS A 97 -12.86 2.26 3.93
N TYR A 98 -11.72 1.84 4.48
CA TYR A 98 -11.55 0.49 5.00
C TYR A 98 -11.45 0.38 6.52
N LEU A 99 -10.88 1.36 7.22
CA LEU A 99 -10.60 1.24 8.66
C LEU A 99 -11.85 0.93 9.51
N PRO A 100 -13.04 1.53 9.26
CA PRO A 100 -14.25 1.20 10.03
C PRO A 100 -14.67 -0.27 9.88
N LEU A 101 -14.59 -0.81 8.65
CA LEU A 101 -14.95 -2.20 8.36
C LEU A 101 -13.90 -3.17 8.90
N TRP A 102 -12.63 -2.82 8.73
CA TRP A 102 -11.49 -3.59 9.22
C TRP A 102 -11.59 -3.82 10.73
N LYS A 103 -11.76 -2.74 11.51
CA LYS A 103 -11.93 -2.83 12.99
C LYS A 103 -13.18 -3.61 13.41
N LYS A 104 -14.23 -3.56 12.61
CA LYS A 104 -15.49 -4.24 12.93
C LYS A 104 -15.40 -5.75 12.69
N PHE A 105 -14.68 -6.17 11.66
CA PHE A 105 -14.75 -7.55 11.17
C PHE A 105 -13.48 -8.37 11.37
N ILE A 106 -12.31 -7.76 11.48
CA ILE A 106 -11.06 -8.50 11.63
C ILE A 106 -10.79 -8.84 13.10
N GLN A 107 -10.21 -10.03 13.34
CA GLN A 107 -9.78 -10.46 14.66
C GLN A 107 -8.39 -9.89 15.03
N GLU A 108 -8.26 -9.43 16.28
CA GLU A 108 -6.99 -8.96 16.90
C GLU A 108 -5.99 -10.10 17.13
#